data_AF-A0A0M2NYE6-F1
#
_entry.id   AF-A0A0M2NYE6-F1
#
_cell.length_a   1.000
_cell.length_b   1.000
_cell.length_c   1.000
_cell.angle_alpha   90.00
_cell.angle_beta   90.00
_cell.angle_gamma   90.00
#
_symmetry.space_group_name_H-M   'P 1'
#
loop_
_entity.id
_entity.type
_entity.pdbx_description
1 polymer ?
#
loop_
_entity_poly.entity_id
_entity_poly.type
_entity_poly.pdbx_seq_one_letter_code
_entity_poly.pdbx_strand_id
1 'polypeptide(L)'
;MKTKEFGGTVLNTIDLALSLDDEEMFYGDLLEDKIAMLNDSLNDFVKVYEDRYKTTIVAYAFVGERFSHYGMIGGNGEICGTSSETMKLEHTLNGCDDFAFNITEDKHLELVKMDHDGNNSMKLRLVTKNEFETYSL
;
A
#
# COMPACT_ATOMS: atom_id res chain seq x y z
N MET A 1 -14.87 18.65 -15.81
CA MET A 1 -13.40 18.70 -15.89
C MET A 1 -12.84 18.28 -14.53
N LYS A 2 -11.70 17.55 -14.48
CA LYS A 2 -10.81 17.33 -13.29
C LYS A 2 -10.86 16.03 -12.45
N THR A 3 -11.30 14.88 -12.94
CA THR A 3 -11.04 13.60 -12.22
C THR A 3 -9.64 13.03 -12.48
N LYS A 4 -9.07 13.25 -13.68
CA LYS A 4 -7.70 12.80 -14.04
C LYS A 4 -6.59 13.64 -13.39
N GLU A 5 -6.82 14.93 -13.14
CA GLU A 5 -5.79 15.81 -12.54
C GLU A 5 -5.50 15.48 -11.08
N PHE A 6 -6.51 15.02 -10.32
CA PHE A 6 -6.36 14.84 -8.87
C PHE A 6 -5.59 13.57 -8.48
N GLY A 7 -5.79 12.46 -9.21
CA GLY A 7 -5.00 11.25 -9.02
C GLY A 7 -3.52 11.48 -9.37
N GLY A 8 -3.25 12.28 -10.41
CA GLY A 8 -1.89 12.68 -10.76
C GLY A 8 -1.17 13.43 -9.65
N THR A 9 -1.84 14.32 -8.92
CA THR A 9 -1.20 15.14 -7.87
C THR A 9 -0.70 14.31 -6.69
N VAL A 10 -1.50 13.38 -6.15
CA VAL A 10 -1.11 12.57 -4.97
C VAL A 10 0.00 11.58 -5.33
N LEU A 11 -0.10 10.94 -6.48
CA LEU A 11 0.90 9.97 -6.93
C LEU A 11 2.22 10.66 -7.27
N ASN A 12 2.18 11.88 -7.81
CA ASN A 12 3.39 12.68 -8.00
C ASN A 12 4.00 13.16 -6.68
N THR A 13 3.21 13.43 -5.64
CA THR A 13 3.72 13.79 -4.31
C THR A 13 4.37 12.57 -3.63
N ILE A 14 3.79 11.38 -3.79
CA ILE A 14 4.37 10.13 -3.30
C ILE A 14 5.64 9.77 -4.09
N ASP A 15 5.63 9.88 -5.43
CA ASP A 15 6.82 9.70 -6.27
C ASP A 15 7.94 10.66 -5.85
N LEU A 16 7.61 11.92 -5.51
CA LEU A 16 8.58 12.90 -5.01
C LEU A 16 9.15 12.52 -3.65
N ALA A 17 8.31 12.05 -2.72
CA ALA A 17 8.73 11.62 -1.39
C ALA A 17 9.63 10.36 -1.44
N LEU A 18 9.41 9.48 -2.41
CA LEU A 18 10.21 8.27 -2.62
C LEU A 18 11.52 8.54 -3.37
N SER A 19 11.61 9.62 -4.16
CA SER A 19 12.80 9.96 -4.98
C SER A 19 13.97 10.60 -4.23
N LEU A 20 13.84 10.83 -2.93
CA LEU A 20 14.90 11.36 -2.07
C LEU A 20 15.59 10.19 -1.36
N ASP A 21 16.63 9.61 -1.97
CA ASP A 21 17.71 8.90 -1.28
C ASP A 21 18.90 8.68 -2.22
N ASP A 22 19.98 9.43 -1.97
CA ASP A 22 21.36 9.06 -2.27
C ASP A 22 22.17 9.66 -1.12
N GLU A 23 22.23 8.99 0.04
CA GLU A 23 23.36 9.06 0.99
C GLU A 23 23.14 8.10 2.19
N GLU A 24 23.95 7.03 2.22
CA GLU A 24 23.96 6.00 3.25
C GLU A 24 24.51 6.54 4.59
N MET A 25 23.65 6.92 5.56
CA MET A 25 24.02 6.87 6.99
C MET A 25 22.89 7.10 8.03
N PHE A 26 21.61 7.15 7.67
CA PHE A 26 20.50 7.51 8.59
C PHE A 26 19.21 6.67 8.42
N TYR A 27 19.32 5.39 8.04
CA TYR A 27 18.21 4.62 7.46
C TYR A 27 17.00 4.30 8.38
N GLY A 28 17.18 4.12 9.69
CA GLY A 28 16.08 3.71 10.58
C GLY A 28 15.01 4.79 10.76
N ASP A 29 15.43 5.94 11.29
CA ASP A 29 14.54 7.10 11.51
C ASP A 29 13.96 7.61 10.18
N LEU A 30 14.76 7.59 9.11
CA LEU A 30 14.32 8.03 7.79
C LEU A 30 13.23 7.11 7.20
N LEU A 31 13.30 5.80 7.44
CA LEU A 31 12.30 4.86 6.95
C LEU A 31 10.97 5.03 7.69
N GLU A 32 11.00 5.18 9.02
CA GLU A 32 9.80 5.45 9.82
C GLU A 32 9.15 6.78 9.39
N ASP A 33 9.95 7.82 9.19
CA ASP A 33 9.47 9.13 8.70
C ASP A 33 8.84 9.01 7.30
N LYS A 34 9.46 8.25 6.39
CA LYS A 34 8.92 8.01 5.04
C LYS A 34 7.59 7.27 5.07
N ILE A 35 7.45 6.26 5.94
CA ILE A 35 6.19 5.53 6.11
C ILE A 35 5.12 6.46 6.68
N ALA A 36 5.46 7.28 7.67
CA ALA A 36 4.55 8.27 8.25
C ALA A 36 4.07 9.27 7.17
N MET A 37 4.99 9.82 6.37
CA MET A 37 4.66 10.73 5.26
C MET A 37 3.74 10.08 4.20
N LEU A 38 4.00 8.81 3.86
CA LEU A 38 3.15 8.05 2.93
C LEU A 38 1.76 7.81 3.54
N ASN A 39 1.70 7.45 4.81
CA ASN A 39 0.45 7.20 5.53
C ASN A 39 -0.40 8.48 5.63
N ASP A 40 0.22 9.64 5.91
CA ASP A 40 -0.45 10.94 5.91
C ASP A 40 -1.00 11.31 4.53
N SER A 41 -0.18 11.13 3.49
CA SER A 41 -0.60 11.36 2.10
C SER A 41 -1.81 10.49 1.70
N LEU A 42 -1.82 9.23 2.16
CA LEU A 42 -2.92 8.31 1.91
C LEU A 42 -4.18 8.68 2.71
N ASN A 43 -4.04 9.07 3.96
CA ASN A 43 -5.15 9.54 4.79
C ASN A 43 -5.80 10.81 4.21
N ASP A 44 -5.02 11.73 3.68
CA ASP A 44 -5.56 12.93 3.01
C ASP A 44 -6.28 12.59 1.70
N PHE A 45 -5.77 11.61 0.94
CA PHE A 45 -6.51 11.07 -0.20
C PHE A 45 -7.85 10.46 0.21
N VAL A 46 -7.86 9.66 1.28
CA VAL A 46 -9.07 9.01 1.81
C VAL A 46 -10.11 10.07 2.21
N LYS A 47 -9.73 11.09 2.99
CA LYS A 47 -10.66 12.17 3.39
C LYS A 47 -11.33 12.81 2.17
N VAL A 48 -10.55 13.15 1.15
CA VAL A 48 -11.09 13.76 -0.09
C VAL A 48 -12.01 12.79 -0.84
N TYR A 49 -11.67 11.50 -0.85
CA TYR A 49 -12.48 10.46 -1.46
C TYR A 49 -13.83 10.29 -0.73
N GLU A 50 -13.80 10.16 0.59
CA GLU A 50 -14.99 10.07 1.46
C GLU A 50 -15.90 11.28 1.29
N ASP A 51 -15.33 12.49 1.31
CA ASP A 51 -16.08 13.73 1.12
C ASP A 51 -16.75 13.81 -0.25
N ARG A 52 -16.08 13.35 -1.30
CA ARG A 52 -16.59 13.37 -2.67
C ARG A 52 -17.70 12.35 -2.87
N TYR A 53 -17.50 11.12 -2.42
CA TYR A 53 -18.39 10.00 -2.72
C TYR A 53 -19.36 9.66 -1.60
N LYS A 54 -19.33 10.41 -0.49
CA LYS A 54 -20.21 10.23 0.67
C LYS A 54 -20.18 8.79 1.18
N THR A 55 -18.97 8.27 1.31
CA THR A 55 -18.68 6.91 1.81
C THR A 55 -17.69 7.01 2.97
N THR A 56 -17.54 5.92 3.72
CA THR A 56 -16.51 5.79 4.77
C THR A 56 -15.57 4.66 4.40
N ILE A 57 -14.26 4.90 4.48
CA ILE A 57 -13.19 3.91 4.34
C ILE A 57 -12.77 3.49 5.75
N VAL A 58 -12.68 2.19 5.98
CA VAL A 58 -12.40 1.63 7.31
C VAL A 58 -11.13 0.79 7.35
N ALA A 59 -10.57 0.41 6.19
CA ALA A 59 -9.33 -0.34 6.15
C ALA A 59 -8.52 -0.10 4.87
N TYR A 60 -7.20 -0.23 5.02
CA TYR A 60 -6.28 -0.48 3.92
C TYR A 60 -6.15 -1.99 3.74
N ALA A 61 -6.32 -2.48 2.51
CA ALA A 61 -6.05 -3.86 2.16
C ALA A 61 -5.08 -3.89 0.98
N PHE A 62 -4.00 -4.66 1.11
CA PHE A 62 -3.10 -4.97 0.02
C PHE A 62 -3.38 -6.40 -0.41
N VAL A 63 -3.74 -6.59 -1.69
CA VAL A 63 -4.07 -7.90 -2.24
C VAL A 63 -3.33 -8.10 -3.55
N GLY A 64 -2.79 -9.29 -3.74
CA GLY A 64 -2.12 -9.66 -4.97
C GLY A 64 -1.70 -11.12 -4.97
N GLU A 65 -0.53 -11.40 -5.52
CA GLU A 65 -0.07 -12.77 -5.81
C GLU A 65 1.35 -12.98 -5.30
N ARG A 66 1.64 -14.23 -4.91
CA ARG A 66 2.98 -14.65 -4.53
C ARG A 66 3.78 -15.07 -5.76
N PHE A 67 5.07 -14.76 -5.73
CA PHE A 67 6.10 -15.33 -6.58
C PHE A 67 7.23 -15.90 -5.73
N SER A 68 7.68 -17.10 -6.06
CA SER A 68 8.75 -17.85 -5.41
C SER A 68 9.55 -18.61 -6.47
N HIS A 69 10.84 -18.78 -6.18
CA HIS A 69 11.73 -19.61 -7.00
C HIS A 69 11.36 -21.10 -7.00
N TYR A 70 10.54 -21.55 -6.03
CA TYR A 70 10.09 -22.94 -5.92
C TYR A 70 8.81 -23.24 -6.72
N GLY A 71 8.34 -22.31 -7.56
CA GLY A 71 7.16 -22.50 -8.38
C GLY A 71 5.90 -22.69 -7.55
N MET A 72 5.02 -23.62 -7.96
CA MET A 72 3.75 -23.88 -7.26
C MET A 72 3.94 -24.32 -5.79
N ILE A 73 5.03 -25.02 -5.47
CA ILE A 73 5.31 -25.43 -4.08
C ILE A 73 5.61 -24.22 -3.19
N GLY A 74 6.22 -23.19 -3.78
CA GLY A 74 6.42 -21.90 -3.15
C GLY A 74 5.19 -20.98 -3.21
N GLY A 75 4.01 -21.47 -3.60
CA GLY A 75 2.77 -20.70 -3.60
C GLY A 75 2.56 -19.77 -4.80
N ASN A 76 3.28 -19.98 -5.91
CA ASN A 76 3.11 -19.11 -7.09
C ASN A 76 1.67 -19.12 -7.61
N GLY A 77 1.11 -17.91 -7.81
CA GLY A 77 -0.26 -17.74 -8.28
C GLY A 77 -1.32 -17.91 -7.19
N GLU A 78 -0.93 -18.17 -5.94
CA GLU A 78 -1.86 -18.08 -4.81
C GLU A 78 -2.13 -16.61 -4.45
N ILE A 79 -3.38 -16.31 -4.13
CA ILE A 79 -3.79 -14.98 -3.67
C ILE A 79 -3.18 -14.76 -2.28
N CYS A 80 -2.47 -13.67 -2.12
CA CYS A 80 -1.92 -13.22 -0.85
C CYS A 80 -2.45 -11.82 -0.50
N GLY A 81 -2.46 -11.49 0.78
CA GLY A 81 -2.89 -10.18 1.22
C GLY A 81 -2.58 -9.86 2.67
N THR A 82 -2.62 -8.58 2.98
CA THR A 82 -2.46 -8.02 4.32
C THR A 82 -3.35 -6.79 4.45
N SER A 83 -3.79 -6.46 5.65
CA SER A 83 -4.71 -5.34 5.86
C SER A 83 -4.43 -4.61 7.18
N SER A 84 -4.97 -3.39 7.27
CA SER A 84 -4.92 -2.54 8.44
C SER A 84 -6.27 -1.84 8.62
N GLU A 85 -7.06 -2.30 9.59
CA GLU A 85 -8.35 -1.71 9.99
C GLU A 85 -8.18 -0.40 10.77
N THR A 86 -6.97 -0.11 11.25
CA THR A 86 -6.66 1.17 11.91
C THR A 86 -6.16 2.22 10.94
N MET A 87 -6.13 1.93 9.63
CA MET A 87 -5.65 2.85 8.58
C MET A 87 -4.22 3.33 8.85
N LYS A 88 -3.36 2.39 9.26
CA LYS A 88 -1.92 2.57 9.54
C LYS A 88 -1.11 1.61 8.70
N LEU A 89 -0.24 2.13 7.81
CA LEU A 89 0.57 1.32 6.90
C LEU A 89 1.54 0.39 7.64
N GLU A 90 2.04 0.77 8.80
CA GLU A 90 2.97 -0.02 9.61
C GLU A 90 2.36 -1.39 9.96
N HIS A 91 1.05 -1.45 10.20
CA HIS A 91 0.37 -2.70 10.51
C HIS A 91 0.32 -3.66 9.33
N THR A 92 0.42 -3.15 8.10
CA THR A 92 0.49 -3.98 6.89
C THR A 92 1.88 -4.51 6.64
N LEU A 93 2.91 -4.15 7.42
CA LEU A 93 4.30 -4.58 7.21
C LEU A 93 4.71 -5.81 8.05
N ASN A 94 3.84 -6.31 8.92
CA ASN A 94 4.17 -7.46 9.75
C ASN A 94 4.47 -8.73 8.93
N GLY A 95 5.40 -9.56 9.41
CA GLY A 95 5.64 -10.91 8.90
C GLY A 95 6.38 -10.98 7.55
N CYS A 96 7.25 -10.02 7.26
CA CYS A 96 8.20 -10.09 6.14
C CYS A 96 9.63 -9.81 6.62
N ASP A 97 10.60 -10.27 5.83
CA ASP A 97 12.01 -9.99 6.07
C ASP A 97 12.38 -8.60 5.54
N ASP A 98 11.78 -8.19 4.41
CA ASP A 98 11.96 -6.89 3.78
C ASP A 98 10.68 -6.44 3.05
N PHE A 99 10.58 -5.14 2.73
CA PHE A 99 9.44 -4.59 2.01
C PHE A 99 9.80 -3.39 1.12
N ALA A 100 8.97 -3.14 0.11
CA ALA A 100 9.03 -1.94 -0.71
C ALA A 100 7.63 -1.42 -1.03
N PHE A 101 7.46 -0.11 -1.04
CA PHE A 101 6.29 0.55 -1.61
C PHE A 101 6.63 1.12 -2.97
N ASN A 102 5.88 0.73 -3.99
CA ASN A 102 6.07 1.16 -5.36
C ASN A 102 4.82 1.88 -5.87
N ILE A 103 5.02 2.89 -6.73
CA ILE A 103 3.95 3.37 -7.61
C ILE A 103 4.13 2.69 -8.96
N THR A 104 3.17 1.82 -9.31
CA THR A 104 3.14 1.13 -10.60
C THR A 104 2.92 2.09 -11.76
N GLU A 105 3.23 1.67 -12.99
CA GLU A 105 2.98 2.47 -14.21
C GLU A 105 1.51 2.90 -14.35
N ASP A 106 0.59 2.01 -13.95
CA ASP A 106 -0.85 2.24 -13.89
C ASP A 106 -1.28 3.14 -12.72
N LYS A 107 -0.32 3.71 -11.99
CA LYS A 107 -0.53 4.64 -10.89
C LYS A 107 -1.31 4.01 -9.72
N HIS A 108 -1.04 2.75 -9.41
CA HIS A 108 -1.45 2.11 -8.17
C HIS A 108 -0.29 2.06 -7.18
N LEU A 109 -0.61 2.27 -5.89
CA LEU A 109 0.30 1.94 -4.80
C LEU A 109 0.36 0.41 -4.64
N GLU A 110 1.57 -0.12 -4.71
CA GLU A 110 1.90 -1.53 -4.54
C GLU A 110 2.80 -1.68 -3.31
N LEU A 111 2.52 -2.70 -2.51
CA LEU A 111 3.37 -3.19 -1.44
C LEU A 111 3.97 -4.52 -1.88
N VAL A 112 5.29 -4.56 -1.97
CA VAL A 112 6.05 -5.80 -2.16
C VAL A 112 6.59 -6.22 -0.80
N LYS A 113 6.20 -7.40 -0.32
CA LYS A 113 6.82 -8.03 0.84
C LYS A 113 7.75 -9.14 0.38
N MET A 114 8.95 -9.20 0.93
CA MET A 114 9.94 -10.21 0.60
C MET A 114 10.15 -11.13 1.81
N ASP A 115 10.33 -12.40 1.53
CA ASP A 115 10.77 -13.40 2.50
C ASP A 115 11.94 -14.20 1.91
N HIS A 116 12.45 -15.16 2.69
CA HIS A 116 13.59 -15.98 2.31
C HIS A 116 13.45 -16.67 0.93
N ASP A 117 12.25 -16.97 0.46
CA ASP A 117 12.01 -17.81 -0.73
C ASP A 117 11.21 -17.16 -1.85
N GLY A 118 10.77 -15.92 -1.68
CA GLY A 118 9.98 -15.22 -2.66
C GLY A 118 9.54 -13.82 -2.26
N ASN A 119 8.55 -13.33 -2.99
CA ASN A 119 7.91 -12.06 -2.71
C ASN A 119 6.40 -12.13 -2.96
N ASN A 120 5.67 -11.30 -2.22
CA ASN A 120 4.26 -11.07 -2.37
C ASN A 120 4.10 -9.65 -2.94
N SER A 121 3.67 -9.52 -4.19
CA SER A 121 3.37 -8.22 -4.79
C SER A 121 1.88 -7.95 -4.71
N MET A 122 1.50 -6.88 -4.00
CA MET A 122 0.12 -6.63 -3.60
C MET A 122 -0.27 -5.18 -3.86
N LYS A 123 -1.42 -4.94 -4.49
CA LYS A 123 -1.92 -3.58 -4.78
C LYS A 123 -2.86 -3.10 -3.69
N LEU A 124 -2.79 -1.80 -3.37
CA LEU A 124 -3.69 -1.17 -2.41
C LEU A 124 -5.15 -1.20 -2.91
N ARG A 125 -6.04 -1.57 -2.00
CA ARG A 125 -7.50 -1.49 -2.08
C ARG A 125 -7.98 -0.75 -0.83
N LEU A 126 -8.86 0.23 -1.03
CA LEU A 126 -9.56 0.90 0.06
C LEU A 126 -10.85 0.16 0.34
N VAL A 127 -11.04 -0.29 1.57
CA VAL A 127 -12.23 -1.05 1.98
C VAL A 127 -13.25 -0.07 2.56
N THR A 128 -14.42 -0.01 1.95
CA THR A 128 -15.51 0.80 2.47
C THR A 128 -16.18 0.13 3.67
N LYS A 129 -16.81 0.93 4.53
CA LYS A 129 -17.60 0.44 5.66
C LYS A 129 -18.68 -0.57 5.22
N ASN A 130 -19.37 -0.29 4.11
CA ASN A 130 -20.41 -1.18 3.58
C ASN A 130 -19.84 -2.54 3.16
N GLU A 131 -18.69 -2.56 2.49
CA GLU A 131 -18.02 -3.82 2.11
C GLU A 131 -17.62 -4.60 3.36
N PHE A 132 -17.00 -3.94 4.33
CA PHE A 132 -16.59 -4.56 5.59
C PHE A 132 -17.77 -5.20 6.34
N GLU A 133 -18.89 -4.48 6.47
CA GLU A 133 -20.11 -4.98 7.11
C GLU A 133 -20.75 -6.14 6.33
N THR A 134 -20.62 -6.17 5.00
CA THR A 134 -21.17 -7.24 4.17
C THR A 134 -20.43 -8.56 4.37
N TYR A 135 -19.11 -8.51 4.55
CA TYR A 135 -18.28 -9.72 4.72
C TYR A 135 -18.11 -10.18 6.18
N SER A 136 -18.55 -9.38 7.14
CA SER A 136 -18.49 -9.70 8.59
C SER A 136 -19.72 -10.46 9.11
N LEU A 137 -20.68 -10.78 8.24
CA LEU A 137 -21.92 -11.51 8.50
C LEU A 137 -21.80 -12.98 8.08
#